data_AF-A0A257R0B5-F1
#
_entry.id   AF-A0A257R0B5-F1
#
_cell.length_a   1.000
_cell.length_b   1.000
_cell.length_c   1.000
_cell.angle_alpha   90.00
_cell.angle_beta   90.00
_cell.angle_gamma   90.00
#
_symmetry.space_group_name_H-M   'P 1'
#
loop_
_entity.id
_entity.type
_entity.pdbx_description
1 polymer ?
#
loop_
_entity_poly.entity_id
_entity_poly.type
_entity_poly.pdbx_seq_one_letter_code
_entity_poly.pdbx_strand_id
1 'polypeptide(L)'
;MPPRNGETFVPGRHINDHQKRLFMRYRQTDGVALAAARAGFSTAAGYRLEQKRHLPSSAKPPRGRRRPDPLAAIFDAEVVPLLEAAPGLRAVAIFEEMCRRHPDL
;
A
#
# COMPACT_ATOMS: atom_id res chain seq x y z
N MET A 1 0.24 -18.61 32.84
CA MET A 1 1.16 -19.04 31.76
C MET A 1 1.96 -17.81 31.35
N PRO A 2 3.29 -17.81 31.46
CA PRO A 2 4.07 -16.57 31.33
C PRO A 2 4.24 -16.16 29.86
N PRO A 3 4.28 -14.85 29.55
CA PRO A 3 4.70 -14.38 28.23
C PRO A 3 6.20 -14.66 28.05
N ARG A 4 6.56 -15.37 26.98
CA ARG A 4 7.95 -15.62 26.58
C ARG A 4 8.39 -14.60 25.52
N ASN A 5 9.47 -13.90 25.83
CA ASN A 5 10.40 -13.17 24.96
C ASN A 5 9.84 -11.98 24.15
N GLY A 6 10.05 -10.77 24.68
CA GLY A 6 10.83 -9.72 24.00
C GLY A 6 10.26 -8.97 22.79
N GLU A 7 9.13 -9.33 22.19
CA GLU A 7 8.53 -8.55 21.11
C GLU A 7 7.07 -8.24 21.40
N THR A 8 6.83 -7.01 21.84
CA THR A 8 5.48 -6.47 22.02
C THR A 8 4.82 -6.40 20.64
N PHE A 9 3.82 -7.25 20.42
CA PHE A 9 2.87 -7.03 19.34
C PHE A 9 2.13 -5.73 19.64
N VAL A 10 2.59 -4.63 19.03
CA VAL A 10 1.92 -3.34 19.10
C VAL A 10 0.82 -3.33 18.03
N PRO A 11 -0.45 -3.12 18.40
CA PRO A 11 -1.52 -2.97 17.42
C PRO A 11 -1.14 -1.92 16.37
N GLY A 12 -1.30 -2.27 15.09
CA GLY A 12 -0.95 -1.39 13.96
C GLY A 12 0.47 -1.57 13.39
N ARG A 13 1.38 -2.30 14.07
CA ARG A 13 2.69 -2.61 13.48
C ARG A 13 2.59 -3.82 12.56
N HIS A 14 2.87 -3.62 11.28
CA HIS A 14 2.88 -4.69 10.29
C HIS A 14 4.05 -5.67 10.52
N ILE A 15 3.81 -6.97 10.29
CA ILE A 15 4.87 -7.97 10.24
C ILE A 15 5.83 -7.60 9.12
N ASN A 16 7.10 -7.47 9.46
CA ASN A 16 8.12 -7.06 8.51
C ASN A 16 8.69 -8.26 7.73
N ASP A 17 9.49 -7.96 6.72
CA ASP A 17 10.11 -8.97 5.87
C ASP A 17 11.11 -9.86 6.62
N HIS A 18 11.81 -9.32 7.62
CA HIS A 18 12.76 -10.06 8.44
C HIS A 18 12.06 -11.14 9.26
N GLN A 19 10.99 -10.79 9.96
CA GLN A 19 10.14 -11.70 10.73
C GLN A 19 9.55 -12.77 9.81
N LYS A 20 9.09 -12.43 8.60
CA LYS A 20 8.64 -13.44 7.63
C LYS A 20 9.76 -14.39 7.20
N ARG A 21 10.97 -13.88 6.93
CA ARG A 21 12.12 -14.72 6.55
C ARG A 21 12.53 -15.66 7.68
N LEU A 22 12.56 -15.18 8.92
CA LEU A 22 12.79 -16.01 10.10
C LEU A 22 11.72 -17.10 10.24
N PHE A 23 10.44 -16.74 10.10
CA PHE A 23 9.35 -17.70 10.12
C PHE A 23 9.50 -18.78 9.05
N MET A 24 9.80 -18.41 7.81
CA MET A 24 9.99 -19.36 6.71
C MET A 24 11.22 -20.25 6.92
N ARG A 25 12.25 -19.77 7.60
CA ARG A 25 13.40 -20.59 8.02
C ARG A 25 12.98 -21.63 9.07
N TYR A 26 12.29 -21.21 10.12
CA TYR A 26 11.83 -22.11 11.18
C TYR A 26 10.77 -23.11 10.69
N ARG A 27 9.93 -22.74 9.71
CA ARG A 27 8.94 -23.65 9.11
C ARG A 27 9.54 -24.86 8.38
N GLN A 28 10.85 -24.87 8.10
CA GLN A 28 11.51 -26.05 7.54
C GLN A 28 11.57 -27.22 8.53
N THR A 29 11.58 -26.92 9.84
CA THR A 29 11.75 -27.93 10.91
C THR A 29 10.61 -27.92 11.93
N ASP A 30 10.03 -26.74 12.20
CA ASP A 30 9.10 -26.52 13.29
C ASP A 30 7.66 -26.38 12.79
N GLY A 31 6.71 -26.81 13.62
CA GLY A 31 5.29 -26.51 13.42
C GLY A 31 4.98 -25.00 13.49
N VAL A 32 3.86 -24.58 12.89
CA VAL A 32 3.48 -23.17 12.70
C VAL A 32 3.50 -22.37 14.00
N ALA A 33 2.98 -22.92 15.10
CA ALA A 33 2.93 -22.24 16.39
C ALA A 33 4.32 -21.93 16.96
N LEU A 34 5.25 -22.89 16.88
CA LEU A 34 6.61 -22.72 17.38
C LEU A 34 7.40 -21.76 16.49
N ALA A 35 7.29 -21.91 15.16
CA ALA A 35 7.93 -21.02 14.20
C ALA A 35 7.46 -19.55 14.33
N ALA A 36 6.15 -19.33 14.52
CA ALA A 36 5.58 -17.99 14.69
C ALA A 36 6.05 -17.33 15.99
N ALA A 37 6.05 -18.08 17.10
CA ALA A 37 6.55 -17.60 18.38
C ALA A 37 8.05 -17.24 18.31
N ARG A 38 8.86 -18.07 17.64
CA ARG A 38 10.29 -17.78 17.40
C ARG A 38 10.51 -16.56 16.48
N ALA A 39 9.56 -16.25 15.61
CA ALA A 39 9.62 -15.13 14.69
C ALA A 39 8.93 -13.85 15.21
N GLY A 40 8.47 -13.83 16.48
CA GLY A 40 7.97 -12.63 17.14
C GLY A 40 6.52 -12.26 16.80
N PHE A 41 5.68 -13.21 16.38
CA PHE A 41 4.27 -12.94 16.11
C PHE A 41 3.33 -14.10 16.46
N SER A 42 2.02 -13.84 16.43
CA SER A 42 1.01 -14.80 16.86
C SER A 42 0.87 -16.01 15.91
N THR A 43 0.47 -17.16 16.46
CA THR A 43 0.16 -18.36 15.67
C THR A 43 -0.84 -18.10 14.54
N ALA A 44 -1.86 -17.27 14.80
CA ALA A 44 -2.85 -16.88 13.80
C ALA A 44 -2.22 -16.13 12.61
N ALA A 45 -1.23 -15.27 12.86
CA ALA A 45 -0.46 -14.62 11.79
C ALA A 45 0.43 -15.62 11.04
N GLY A 46 1.00 -16.61 11.73
CA GLY A 46 1.75 -17.71 11.11
C GLY A 46 0.92 -18.45 10.06
N TYR A 47 -0.30 -18.87 10.40
CA TYR A 47 -1.20 -19.51 9.44
C TYR A 47 -1.54 -18.60 8.24
N ARG A 48 -1.74 -17.30 8.46
CA ARG A 48 -1.99 -16.33 7.36
C ARG A 48 -0.76 -16.15 6.46
N LEU A 49 0.45 -16.25 7.01
CA LEU A 49 1.71 -16.12 6.26
C LEU A 49 2.05 -17.37 5.48
N GLU A 50 1.70 -18.55 5.99
CA GLU A 50 1.85 -19.83 5.31
C GLU A 50 1.03 -19.89 4.02
N GLN A 51 -0.19 -19.34 4.05
CA GLN A 51 -1.06 -19.23 2.86
C GLN A 51 -0.56 -18.20 1.84
N LYS A 52 0.33 -17.27 2.22
CA LYS A 52 0.78 -16.15 1.37
C LYS A 52 2.20 -16.38 0.86
N ARG A 53 2.34 -16.62 -0.44
CA ARG A 53 3.65 -16.82 -1.10
C ARG A 53 4.53 -15.57 -1.13
N HIS A 54 3.96 -14.36 -1.09
CA HIS A 54 4.70 -13.09 -1.28
C HIS A 54 5.15 -12.44 0.03
N LEU A 55 6.29 -11.75 0.03
CA LEU A 55 6.75 -10.95 1.18
C LEU A 55 5.78 -9.80 1.51
N PRO A 56 5.67 -9.37 2.77
CA PRO A 56 4.87 -8.21 3.17
C PRO A 56 5.21 -6.93 2.40
N SER A 57 6.50 -6.72 2.12
CA SER A 57 7.01 -5.60 1.31
C SER A 57 6.87 -5.81 -0.21
N SER A 58 6.52 -7.02 -0.66
CA SER A 58 6.28 -7.28 -2.09
C SER A 58 5.30 -6.24 -2.61
N ALA A 59 5.64 -5.62 -3.75
CA ALA A 59 4.86 -4.57 -4.36
C ALA A 59 3.40 -4.99 -4.42
N LYS A 60 2.56 -4.32 -3.63
CA LYS A 60 1.11 -4.47 -3.77
C LYS A 60 0.73 -3.78 -5.07
N PRO A 61 -0.24 -4.32 -5.83
CA PRO A 61 -0.78 -3.57 -6.94
C PRO A 61 -1.19 -2.19 -6.44
N PRO A 62 -0.92 -1.13 -7.22
CA PRO A 62 -1.34 0.21 -6.84
C PRO A 62 -2.83 0.17 -6.55
N ARG A 63 -3.23 0.82 -5.45
CA ARG A 63 -4.65 0.91 -5.12
C ARG A 63 -5.32 1.66 -6.26
N GLY A 64 -6.23 0.99 -6.96
CA GLY A 64 -7.03 1.65 -7.98
C GLY A 64 -7.86 2.78 -7.39
N ARG A 65 -8.16 3.79 -8.22
CA ARG A 65 -9.16 4.81 -7.88
C ARG A 65 -10.53 4.14 -7.77
N ARG A 66 -11.29 4.50 -6.74
CA ARG A 66 -12.67 4.00 -6.54
C ARG A 66 -13.69 4.71 -7.44
N ARG A 67 -13.40 5.96 -7.83
CA ARG A 67 -14.24 6.80 -8.68
C ARG A 67 -13.49 7.08 -9.99
N PRO A 68 -14.17 7.11 -11.15
CA PRO A 68 -13.58 7.64 -12.37
C PRO A 68 -13.06 9.07 -12.16
N ASP A 69 -11.99 9.43 -12.86
CA ASP A 69 -11.43 10.77 -12.78
C ASP A 69 -12.36 11.77 -13.48
N PRO A 70 -12.89 12.79 -12.77
CA PRO A 70 -13.69 13.81 -13.41
C PRO A 70 -12.92 14.54 -14.52
N LEU A 71 -11.60 14.68 -14.40
CA LEU A 71 -10.78 15.43 -15.35
C LEU A 71 -10.25 14.59 -16.51
N ALA A 72 -10.46 13.27 -16.52
CA ALA A 72 -9.83 12.39 -17.53
C ALA A 72 -10.19 12.78 -18.97
N ALA A 73 -11.40 13.29 -19.20
CA ALA A 73 -11.84 13.69 -20.53
C ALA A 73 -11.20 15.00 -21.01
N ILE A 74 -10.83 15.91 -20.10
CA ILE A 74 -10.40 17.27 -20.44
C ILE A 74 -8.90 17.51 -20.22
N PHE A 75 -8.23 16.63 -19.48
CA PHE A 75 -6.83 16.84 -19.08
C PHE A 75 -5.89 16.88 -20.30
N ASP A 76 -5.86 15.79 -21.09
CA ASP A 76 -4.99 15.72 -22.27
C ASP A 76 -5.48 16.63 -23.41
N ALA A 77 -6.79 16.86 -23.49
CA ALA A 77 -7.40 17.63 -24.58
C ALA A 77 -7.28 19.16 -24.40
N GLU A 78 -7.28 19.67 -23.16
CA GLU A 78 -7.36 21.11 -22.89
C GLU A 78 -6.26 21.60 -21.94
N VAL A 79 -6.01 20.88 -20.85
CA VAL A 79 -5.04 21.31 -19.83
C VAL A 79 -3.60 21.23 -20.36
N VAL A 80 -3.25 20.13 -21.03
CA VAL A 80 -1.90 19.95 -21.60
C VAL A 80 -1.60 21.02 -22.66
N PRO A 81 -2.44 21.27 -23.68
CA PRO A 81 -2.18 22.33 -24.67
C PRO A 81 -2.07 23.74 -24.06
N LEU A 82 -2.85 24.05 -23.02
CA LEU A 82 -2.75 25.34 -22.32
C LEU A 82 -1.38 25.51 -21.64
N LEU A 83 -0.87 24.46 -21.00
CA LEU A 83 0.45 24.47 -20.35
C LEU A 83 1.59 24.52 -21.38
N GLU A 84 1.47 23.83 -22.50
CA GLU A 84 2.45 23.89 -23.57
C GLU A 84 2.52 25.29 -24.22
N ALA A 85 1.37 25.91 -24.44
CA ALA A 85 1.29 27.26 -25.00
C ALA A 85 1.78 28.34 -24.02
N ALA A 86 1.56 28.16 -22.72
CA ALA A 86 1.99 29.09 -21.68
C ALA A 86 2.51 28.36 -20.43
N PRO A 87 3.79 27.94 -20.41
CA PRO A 87 4.38 27.17 -19.31
C PRO A 87 4.43 27.92 -17.97
N GLY A 88 4.29 29.25 -17.99
CA GLY A 88 4.21 30.09 -16.80
C GLY A 88 2.81 30.13 -16.14
N LEU A 89 1.81 29.47 -16.71
CA LEU A 89 0.47 29.41 -16.14
C LEU A 89 0.50 28.73 -14.77
N ARG A 90 -0.10 29.40 -13.78
CA ARG A 90 -0.31 28.82 -12.46
C ARG A 90 -1.43 27.79 -12.53
N ALA A 91 -1.29 26.69 -11.79
CA ALA A 91 -2.31 25.64 -11.71
C ALA A 91 -3.70 26.19 -11.32
N VAL A 92 -3.77 27.21 -10.45
CA VAL A 92 -5.04 27.85 -10.05
C VAL A 92 -5.72 28.53 -11.23
N ALA A 93 -4.96 29.21 -12.10
CA ALA A 93 -5.54 29.88 -13.27
C ALA A 93 -6.12 28.87 -14.27
N ILE A 94 -5.44 27.74 -14.45
CA ILE A 94 -5.93 26.62 -15.27
C ILE A 94 -7.19 26.03 -14.65
N PHE A 95 -7.21 25.82 -13.34
CA PHE A 95 -8.39 25.29 -12.66
C PHE A 95 -9.59 26.22 -12.79
N GLU A 96 -9.42 27.53 -12.57
CA GLU A 96 -10.47 28.54 -12.77
C GLU A 96 -10.97 28.56 -14.22
N GLU A 97 -10.06 28.38 -15.19
CA GLU A 97 -10.42 28.26 -16.61
C GLU A 97 -11.27 27.00 -16.86
N MET A 98 -10.86 25.85 -16.31
CA MET A 98 -11.61 24.59 -16.46
C MET A 98 -13.01 24.70 -15.82
N CYS A 99 -13.14 25.30 -14.64
CA CYS A 99 -14.45 25.54 -14.02
C CYS A 99 -15.32 26.50 -14.83
N ARG A 100 -14.73 27.47 -15.53
CA ARG A 100 -15.49 28.40 -16.38
C ARG A 100 -15.98 27.72 -17.66
N ARG A 101 -15.17 26.86 -18.26
CA ARG A 101 -15.51 26.14 -19.51
C ARG A 101 -16.44 24.96 -19.27
N HIS A 102 -16.30 24.30 -18.12
CA HIS A 102 -17.02 23.08 -17.77
C HIS A 102 -17.72 23.24 -16.41
N PRO A 103 -18.82 24.01 -16.33
CA PRO A 103 -19.52 24.25 -15.07
C PRO A 103 -20.20 22.99 -14.49
N ASP A 104 -20.45 21.97 -15.32
CA ASP A 104 -21.21 20.76 -14.96
C ASP A 104 -20.32 19.53 -14.67
N LEU A 105 -18.99 19.70 -14.61
CA LEU A 105 -18.01 18.60 -14.48
C LEU A 105 -17.83 18.07 -13.04
#